data_AF-A0A2V7YGB2-F1
#
_entry.id   AF-A0A2V7YGB2-F1
#
_cell.length_a   1.000
_cell.length_b   1.000
_cell.length_c   1.000
_cell.angle_alpha   90.00
_cell.angle_beta   90.00
_cell.angle_gamma   90.00
#
_symmetry.space_group_name_H-M   'P 1'
#
loop_
_entity.id
_entity.type
_entity.pdbx_description
1 polymer ?
#
loop_
_entity_poly.entity_id
_entity_poly.type
_entity_poly.pdbx_seq_one_letter_code
_entity_poly.pdbx_strand_id
1 'polypeptide(L)'
;MIEYPLAILKFTWSDTPWQGGRPLGLVYDDTLVNRLYLPLAQSWGVAGYWSQATFGLLNLEGGEVFPWRKLDNLPAPTPARRYLRDEVAGQAIRQALAEGWPLDGFKGIVVIVAPRDLDSDAGATFIDRWPTCLVQMGDEQFFCAHEMGHVLGFEHTMGPDNSVTPPVLGSYNDVYCVMGEGRSRPPMPTPPAGPPAGDNYWTWMAPLASAASLCAFLPGFLDDARHVEHAGALSGSFRRTLRLRARDLDRGGDTTYPVALVASVPGGDLSTGGLGQGPPPAPSAWVVELRRGAGWDRGLGRPGEAPAGLVVHSLRRIDEFPLDGNPDFRRRAVYEGVLPLQPVRPDAPDLPGWPAGDADSRFGNGAFTVRVEEVAADLSWAEVTLGGALLGRESAVTGDFGRADGVDGETSEDGFAKHVPVFLCGFGDYSYTLVRQSARLKTVATAFGYDRPTFSWTVNGVAIPASPPFAVKPSIQVPVTAHDPQPSGGEVVIPRTARVRYEQESNHLVLIGDPADGNYTLEIEVTAKEGAPLRQAAAGDRSPLLEEPASRIPAPVPGRRPGRSQDSGPQPDSTGSGEDRQRSLGGAGCRRPGVVGIRQGARDSLICGWTNCNLCDQVTSAPTPALAPAD
;
A
#
# COMPACT_ATOMS: atom_id res chain seq x y z
N MET A 1 1.34 20.90 15.33
CA MET A 1 0.64 20.54 16.59
C MET A 1 -0.73 21.20 16.55
N ILE A 2 -1.79 20.47 16.87
CA ILE A 2 -3.18 20.91 16.83
C ILE A 2 -3.64 21.10 18.28
N GLU A 3 -4.05 22.31 18.62
CA GLU A 3 -4.62 22.62 19.93
C GLU A 3 -6.05 22.09 20.03
N TYR A 4 -6.30 21.20 20.99
CA TYR A 4 -7.60 20.57 21.22
C TYR A 4 -7.98 20.61 22.70
N PRO A 5 -8.28 21.80 23.26
CA PRO A 5 -8.69 21.94 24.65
C PRO A 5 -10.03 21.20 24.89
N LEU A 6 -10.07 20.38 25.94
CA LEU A 6 -11.27 19.64 26.36
C LEU A 6 -11.81 20.15 27.69
N ALA A 7 -13.13 20.23 27.81
CA ALA A 7 -13.79 20.46 29.10
C ALA A 7 -14.16 19.12 29.75
N ILE A 8 -13.69 18.88 30.97
CA ILE A 8 -14.01 17.67 31.74
C ILE A 8 -15.00 18.04 32.85
N LEU A 9 -16.26 17.66 32.66
CA LEU A 9 -17.33 17.99 33.59
C LEU A 9 -17.56 16.82 34.55
N LYS A 10 -17.51 17.09 35.85
CA LYS A 10 -17.69 16.06 36.89
C LYS A 10 -19.03 16.21 37.59
N PHE A 11 -19.86 15.20 37.50
CA PHE A 11 -21.21 15.23 38.03
C PHE A 11 -21.55 14.01 38.87
N THR A 12 -22.36 14.18 39.91
CA THR A 12 -23.02 13.07 40.60
C THR A 12 -24.50 13.06 40.31
N TRP A 13 -25.15 11.90 40.48
CA TRP A 13 -26.62 11.85 40.49
C TRP A 13 -27.20 12.77 41.57
N SER A 14 -28.40 13.31 41.33
CA SER A 14 -29.00 14.35 42.18
C SER A 14 -29.16 13.93 43.65
N ASP A 15 -29.46 12.65 43.86
CA ASP A 15 -29.67 11.98 45.14
C ASP A 15 -28.38 11.43 45.77
N THR A 16 -27.22 11.60 45.12
CA THR A 16 -25.94 11.19 45.69
C THR A 16 -25.67 11.93 47.01
N PRO A 17 -25.30 11.24 48.10
CA PRO A 17 -24.97 11.88 49.38
C PRO A 17 -23.74 12.76 49.28
N TRP A 18 -23.80 13.96 49.88
CA TRP A 18 -22.68 14.91 49.95
C TRP A 18 -22.42 15.31 51.39
N GLN A 19 -21.15 15.49 51.75
CA GLN A 19 -20.73 15.97 53.07
C GLN A 19 -19.62 17.01 52.91
N GLY A 20 -19.76 18.15 53.58
CA GLY A 20 -18.76 19.23 53.51
C GLY A 20 -18.51 19.75 52.10
N GLY A 21 -19.54 19.75 51.24
CA GLY A 21 -19.43 20.21 49.84
C GLY A 21 -18.73 19.22 48.91
N ARG A 22 -18.53 17.97 49.34
CA ARG A 22 -17.94 16.90 48.50
C ARG A 22 -18.90 15.72 48.39
N PRO A 23 -18.98 15.06 47.22
CA PRO A 23 -19.69 13.81 47.08
C PRO A 23 -19.05 12.70 47.92
N LEU A 24 -19.88 11.87 48.54
CA LEU A 24 -19.44 10.67 49.26
C LEU A 24 -19.38 9.46 48.32
N GLY A 25 -18.51 8.49 48.64
CA GLY A 25 -18.44 7.22 47.92
C GLY A 25 -17.77 7.31 46.53
N LEU A 26 -17.02 8.38 46.25
CA LEU A 26 -16.22 8.45 45.04
C LEU A 26 -15.06 7.45 45.06
N VAL A 27 -14.84 6.79 43.92
CA VAL A 27 -13.64 6.00 43.63
C VAL A 27 -12.52 6.90 43.11
N TYR A 28 -12.86 7.95 42.35
CA TYR A 28 -11.90 8.91 41.81
C TYR A 28 -11.96 10.22 42.60
N ASP A 29 -10.84 10.63 43.18
CA ASP A 29 -10.70 12.00 43.68
C ASP A 29 -10.37 12.97 42.53
N ASP A 30 -10.41 14.27 42.82
CA ASP A 30 -10.11 15.31 41.83
C ASP A 30 -8.69 15.16 41.25
N THR A 31 -7.75 14.73 42.08
CA THR A 31 -6.35 14.51 41.68
C THR A 31 -6.25 13.44 40.61
N LEU A 32 -6.96 12.33 40.75
CA LEU A 32 -6.95 11.25 39.80
C LEU A 32 -7.63 11.64 38.49
N VAL A 33 -8.80 12.31 38.54
CA VAL A 33 -9.47 12.75 37.30
C VAL A 33 -8.58 13.72 36.51
N ASN A 34 -7.94 14.68 37.20
CA ASN A 34 -6.98 15.58 36.56
C ASN A 34 -5.83 14.82 35.87
N ARG A 35 -5.30 13.79 36.52
CA ARG A 35 -4.22 12.96 35.95
C ARG A 35 -4.67 12.12 34.75
N LEU A 36 -5.92 11.67 34.75
CA LEU A 36 -6.45 10.83 33.68
C LEU A 36 -6.70 11.62 32.39
N TYR A 37 -7.23 12.84 32.50
CA TYR A 37 -7.78 13.58 31.37
C TYR A 37 -7.01 14.86 31.00
N LEU A 38 -6.04 15.30 31.81
CA LEU A 38 -5.15 16.40 31.44
C LEU A 38 -3.72 15.87 31.22
N PRO A 39 -3.01 16.37 30.20
CA PRO A 39 -1.62 16.01 29.96
C PRO A 39 -0.72 16.67 31.01
N LEU A 40 -0.58 16.01 32.16
CA LEU A 40 0.40 16.38 33.17
C LEU A 40 1.79 15.89 32.75
N ALA A 41 2.84 16.30 33.46
CA ALA A 41 4.23 15.92 33.17
C ALA A 41 4.52 14.40 33.15
N GLN A 42 3.53 13.55 33.40
CA GLN A 42 3.60 12.10 33.34
C GLN A 42 2.69 11.58 32.22
N SER A 43 3.23 10.74 31.34
CA SER A 43 2.56 10.22 30.14
C SER A 43 1.71 8.96 30.42
N TRP A 44 0.71 9.05 31.31
CA TRP A 44 -0.25 7.96 31.55
C TRP A 44 -1.69 8.47 31.64
N GLY A 45 -2.66 7.56 31.62
CA GLY A 45 -4.09 7.90 31.56
C GLY A 45 -4.58 8.14 30.13
N VAL A 46 -5.81 8.64 29.99
CA VAL A 46 -6.49 8.82 28.69
C VAL A 46 -5.85 9.95 27.87
N ALA A 47 -5.50 11.07 28.50
CA ALA A 47 -4.78 12.15 27.84
C ALA A 47 -3.35 11.73 27.45
N GLY A 48 -2.65 11.02 28.33
CA GLY A 48 -1.33 10.46 28.04
C GLY A 48 -1.36 9.45 26.89
N TYR A 49 -2.40 8.62 26.83
CA TYR A 49 -2.65 7.70 25.70
C TYR A 49 -2.80 8.47 24.40
N TRP A 50 -3.71 9.45 24.32
CA TRP A 50 -3.97 10.18 23.06
C TRP A 50 -2.77 11.04 22.62
N SER A 51 -2.04 11.63 23.57
CA SER A 51 -0.78 12.31 23.29
C SER A 51 0.22 11.37 22.61
N GLN A 52 0.42 10.16 23.15
CA GLN A 52 1.35 9.19 22.57
C GLN A 52 0.83 8.57 21.26
N ALA A 53 -0.43 8.17 21.23
CA ALA A 53 -1.07 7.58 20.06
C ALA A 53 -1.02 8.51 18.85
N THR A 54 -1.03 9.83 19.07
CA THR A 54 -0.93 10.84 18.00
C THR A 54 0.47 11.42 17.81
N PHE A 55 1.50 10.83 18.42
CA PHE A 55 2.89 11.34 18.34
C PHE A 55 3.03 12.81 18.81
N GLY A 56 2.20 13.23 19.76
CA GLY A 56 2.13 14.61 20.25
C GLY A 56 1.57 15.60 19.24
N LEU A 57 0.95 15.12 18.15
CA LEU A 57 0.33 16.00 17.17
C LEU A 57 -0.94 16.66 17.71
N LEU A 58 -1.65 16.01 18.63
CA LEU A 58 -2.73 16.61 19.42
C LEU A 58 -2.18 17.16 20.75
N ASN A 59 -2.42 18.44 20.99
CA ASN A 59 -2.15 19.09 22.25
C ASN A 59 -3.44 19.23 23.07
N LEU A 60 -3.43 18.64 24.27
CA LEU A 60 -4.57 18.65 25.19
C LEU A 60 -4.32 19.57 26.41
N GLU A 61 -3.19 20.29 26.46
CA GLU A 61 -2.77 21.10 27.62
C GLU A 61 -3.73 22.24 27.96
N GLY A 62 -4.47 22.75 26.97
CA GLY A 62 -5.50 23.76 27.18
C GLY A 62 -6.80 23.25 27.80
N GLY A 63 -6.88 21.97 28.17
CA GLY A 63 -8.07 21.39 28.81
C GLY A 63 -8.27 21.85 30.27
N GLU A 64 -9.52 21.73 30.75
CA GLU A 64 -9.88 22.11 32.11
C GLU A 64 -10.80 21.06 32.75
N VAL A 65 -10.60 20.81 34.04
CA VAL A 65 -11.45 19.92 34.84
C VAL A 65 -12.28 20.75 35.82
N PHE A 66 -13.59 20.72 35.64
CA PHE A 66 -14.53 21.52 36.40
C PHE A 66 -14.89 20.87 37.74
N PRO A 67 -15.23 21.63 38.79
CA PRO A 67 -15.54 21.08 40.11
C PRO A 67 -16.75 20.14 40.07
N TRP A 68 -16.83 19.19 41.00
CA TRP A 68 -18.00 18.32 41.14
C TRP A 68 -19.29 19.13 41.29
N ARG A 69 -20.36 18.65 40.66
CA ARG A 69 -21.74 19.12 40.82
C ARG A 69 -22.72 17.97 40.93
N LYS A 70 -23.91 18.24 41.46
CA LYS A 70 -25.04 17.32 41.35
C LYS A 70 -25.76 17.62 40.05
N LEU A 71 -26.15 16.61 39.29
CA LEU A 71 -27.07 16.78 38.17
C LEU A 71 -28.40 17.26 38.72
N ASP A 72 -28.94 18.32 38.14
CA ASP A 72 -30.26 18.79 38.49
C ASP A 72 -31.33 17.79 38.02
N ASN A 73 -32.21 17.37 38.94
CA ASN A 73 -33.40 16.56 38.68
C ASN A 73 -33.16 15.17 38.02
N LEU A 74 -31.92 14.67 38.05
CA LEU A 74 -31.54 13.34 37.59
C LEU A 74 -31.04 12.48 38.76
N PRO A 75 -31.93 11.79 39.49
CA PRO A 75 -31.51 10.81 40.50
C PRO A 75 -30.84 9.61 39.83
N ALA A 76 -30.14 8.81 40.62
CA ALA A 76 -29.48 7.61 40.13
C ALA A 76 -30.48 6.73 39.35
N PRO A 77 -30.06 6.15 38.21
CA PRO A 77 -30.93 5.30 37.41
C PRO A 77 -31.34 4.06 38.22
N THR A 78 -32.45 3.46 37.82
CA THR A 78 -32.96 2.22 38.39
C THR A 78 -33.39 1.32 37.23
N PRO A 79 -33.62 0.01 37.45
CA PRO A 79 -34.17 -0.85 36.40
C PRO A 79 -35.49 -0.33 35.80
N ALA A 80 -36.26 0.47 36.55
CA ALA A 80 -37.50 1.09 36.10
C ALA A 80 -37.31 2.47 35.43
N ARG A 81 -36.15 3.10 35.59
CA ARG A 81 -35.83 4.43 35.05
C ARG A 81 -34.38 4.48 34.59
N ARG A 82 -34.20 4.33 33.28
CA ARG A 82 -32.92 4.45 32.59
C ARG A 82 -32.85 5.80 31.89
N TYR A 83 -31.65 6.33 31.75
CA TYR A 83 -31.39 7.54 30.98
C TYR A 83 -30.53 7.21 29.78
N LEU A 84 -30.79 7.92 28.68
CA LEU A 84 -29.92 7.91 27.51
C LEU A 84 -28.71 8.82 27.78
N ARG A 85 -27.58 8.53 27.13
CA ARG A 85 -26.37 9.35 27.29
C ARG A 85 -26.61 10.81 26.93
N ASP A 86 -27.41 11.08 25.91
CA ASP A 86 -27.74 12.44 25.45
C ASP A 86 -28.52 13.24 26.51
N GLU A 87 -29.39 12.57 27.26
CA GLU A 87 -30.18 13.19 28.33
C GLU A 87 -29.27 13.65 29.47
N VAL A 88 -28.35 12.78 29.89
CA VAL A 88 -27.43 13.02 31.00
C VAL A 88 -26.37 14.05 30.61
N ALA A 89 -25.69 13.86 29.46
CA ALA A 89 -24.68 14.78 28.96
C ALA A 89 -25.27 16.15 28.62
N GLY A 90 -26.44 16.18 27.98
CA GLY A 90 -27.18 17.41 27.70
C GLY A 90 -27.57 18.16 28.98
N GLN A 91 -27.99 17.45 30.03
CA GLN A 91 -28.29 18.08 31.31
C GLN A 91 -27.04 18.67 31.98
N ALA A 92 -25.94 17.91 32.00
CA ALA A 92 -24.65 18.37 32.53
C ALA A 92 -24.17 19.66 31.84
N ILE A 93 -24.24 19.70 30.51
CA ILE A 93 -23.82 20.87 29.72
C ILE A 93 -24.74 22.08 29.96
N ARG A 94 -26.07 21.89 29.94
CA ARG A 94 -27.01 22.98 30.24
C ARG A 94 -26.80 23.56 31.63
N GLN A 95 -26.56 22.70 32.62
CA GLN A 95 -26.29 23.13 33.99
C GLN A 95 -24.97 23.90 34.09
N ALA A 96 -23.90 23.39 33.47
CA ALA A 96 -22.61 24.08 33.40
C ALA A 96 -22.73 25.49 32.78
N LEU A 97 -23.50 25.62 31.68
CA LEU A 97 -23.77 26.91 31.06
C LEU A 97 -24.59 27.84 31.96
N ALA A 98 -25.60 27.32 32.67
CA ALA A 98 -26.38 28.08 33.62
C ALA A 98 -25.55 28.58 34.82
N GLU A 99 -24.51 27.81 35.21
CA GLU A 99 -23.51 28.20 36.21
C GLU A 99 -22.41 29.14 35.67
N GLY A 100 -22.44 29.47 34.38
CA GLY A 100 -21.50 30.39 33.75
C GLY A 100 -20.13 29.78 33.40
N TRP A 101 -20.04 28.46 33.23
CA TRP A 101 -18.80 27.81 32.80
C TRP A 101 -18.50 28.15 31.33
N PRO A 102 -17.24 28.51 30.96
CA PRO A 102 -16.90 29.03 29.64
C PRO A 102 -16.68 27.91 28.60
N LEU A 103 -17.70 27.07 28.38
CA LEU A 103 -17.58 25.87 27.52
C LEU A 103 -17.24 26.19 26.05
N ASP A 104 -17.50 27.43 25.63
CA ASP A 104 -17.20 27.96 24.29
C ASP A 104 -15.71 27.95 23.92
N GLY A 105 -14.82 27.91 24.93
CA GLY A 105 -13.37 27.84 24.71
C GLY A 105 -12.86 26.45 24.34
N PHE A 106 -13.69 25.41 24.44
CA PHE A 106 -13.28 24.01 24.29
C PHE A 106 -13.77 23.41 22.98
N LYS A 107 -13.02 22.43 22.46
CA LYS A 107 -13.33 21.72 21.21
C LYS A 107 -14.21 20.49 21.40
N GLY A 108 -14.26 19.97 22.62
CA GLY A 108 -15.07 18.83 22.99
C GLY A 108 -15.25 18.73 24.50
N ILE A 109 -16.21 17.90 24.92
CA ILE A 109 -16.61 17.78 26.31
C ILE A 109 -16.57 16.31 26.75
N VAL A 110 -15.97 16.04 27.91
CA VAL A 110 -16.06 14.73 28.57
C VAL A 110 -16.88 14.91 29.84
N VAL A 111 -18.01 14.20 29.93
CA VAL A 111 -18.87 14.21 31.11
C VAL A 111 -18.61 12.94 31.90
N ILE A 112 -18.18 13.09 33.15
CA ILE A 112 -17.95 12.00 34.10
C ILE A 112 -19.09 11.99 35.10
N VAL A 113 -19.81 10.88 35.21
CA VAL A 113 -20.88 10.70 36.21
C VAL A 113 -20.51 9.67 37.28
N ALA A 114 -20.81 10.00 38.54
CA ALA A 114 -20.52 9.17 39.70
C ALA A 114 -21.70 9.07 40.69
N PRO A 115 -21.80 7.97 41.47
CA PRO A 115 -21.10 6.71 41.30
C PRO A 115 -21.46 5.98 39.99
N ARG A 116 -20.69 4.93 39.64
CA ARG A 116 -21.02 4.03 38.53
C ARG A 116 -22.41 3.44 38.77
N ASP A 117 -23.21 3.37 37.73
CA ASP A 117 -24.43 2.60 37.74
C ASP A 117 -24.48 1.70 36.49
N LEU A 118 -24.84 0.43 36.66
CA LEU A 118 -24.82 -0.53 35.55
C LEU A 118 -25.97 -0.33 34.53
N ASP A 119 -26.94 0.55 34.83
CA ASP A 119 -28.18 0.70 34.06
C ASP A 119 -28.29 2.01 33.23
N SER A 120 -27.27 2.88 33.19
CA SER A 120 -27.27 4.04 32.27
C SER A 120 -26.41 3.81 31.03
N ASP A 121 -26.92 4.29 29.88
CA ASP A 121 -26.18 4.34 28.62
C ASP A 121 -24.98 5.29 28.72
N ALA A 122 -23.80 4.83 28.33
CA ALA A 122 -22.54 5.59 28.30
C ALA A 122 -21.97 5.55 26.87
N GLY A 123 -21.13 6.52 26.51
CA GLY A 123 -20.51 6.60 25.20
C GLY A 123 -20.48 8.01 24.61
N ALA A 124 -19.99 8.11 23.39
CA ALA A 124 -19.90 9.34 22.62
C ALA A 124 -21.25 9.73 21.99
N THR A 125 -21.43 11.03 21.86
CA THR A 125 -22.61 11.69 21.30
C THR A 125 -22.26 13.11 20.88
N PHE A 126 -23.26 13.84 20.38
CA PHE A 126 -23.14 15.24 20.02
C PHE A 126 -24.23 16.05 20.73
N ILE A 127 -23.82 17.03 21.53
CA ILE A 127 -24.75 17.91 22.26
C ILE A 127 -24.60 19.33 21.71
N ASP A 128 -25.66 19.81 21.07
CA ASP A 128 -25.74 21.11 20.40
C ASP A 128 -24.65 21.33 19.34
N ARG A 129 -23.45 21.77 19.74
CA ARG A 129 -22.28 21.98 18.87
C ARG A 129 -21.01 21.27 19.34
N TRP A 130 -21.08 20.61 20.49
CA TRP A 130 -19.91 20.00 21.11
C TRP A 130 -19.92 18.49 20.89
N PRO A 131 -18.87 17.92 20.28
CA PRO A 131 -18.63 16.50 20.38
C PRO A 131 -18.41 16.18 21.86
N THR A 132 -19.16 15.21 22.36
CA THR A 132 -19.28 14.95 23.79
C THR A 132 -19.20 13.46 24.05
N CYS A 133 -18.58 13.02 25.14
CA CYS A 133 -18.78 11.67 25.63
C CYS A 133 -19.23 11.66 27.08
N LEU A 134 -20.09 10.70 27.40
CA LEU A 134 -20.48 10.37 28.77
C LEU A 134 -19.73 9.11 29.19
N VAL A 135 -18.97 9.22 30.26
CA VAL A 135 -18.31 8.09 30.90
C VAL A 135 -18.71 8.04 32.37
N GLN A 136 -18.72 6.84 32.93
CA GLN A 136 -19.02 6.63 34.33
C GLN A 136 -17.74 6.42 35.13
N MET A 137 -17.78 6.86 36.39
CA MET A 137 -16.69 6.59 37.32
C MET A 137 -16.52 5.09 37.53
N GLY A 138 -15.44 4.49 37.04
CA GLY A 138 -15.19 3.06 37.12
C GLY A 138 -15.27 2.32 35.78
N ASP A 139 -15.57 3.02 34.68
CA ASP A 139 -15.49 2.43 33.34
C ASP A 139 -14.05 2.06 32.97
N GLU A 140 -13.89 1.06 32.10
CA GLU A 140 -12.56 0.60 31.65
C GLU A 140 -11.82 1.73 30.92
N GLN A 141 -10.50 1.86 31.12
CA GLN A 141 -9.74 2.93 30.43
C GLN A 141 -9.76 2.80 28.91
N PHE A 142 -9.82 1.57 28.39
CA PHE A 142 -10.05 1.34 26.98
C PHE A 142 -11.32 2.06 26.51
N PHE A 143 -12.45 1.87 27.21
CA PHE A 143 -13.71 2.52 26.88
C PHE A 143 -13.57 4.04 26.94
N CYS A 144 -13.01 4.58 28.03
CA CYS A 144 -12.78 6.02 28.14
C CYS A 144 -11.90 6.57 26.99
N ALA A 145 -10.86 5.84 26.58
CA ALA A 145 -10.00 6.22 25.46
C ALA A 145 -10.74 6.15 24.12
N HIS A 146 -11.54 5.10 23.87
CA HIS A 146 -12.38 4.96 22.69
C HIS A 146 -13.36 6.12 22.57
N GLU A 147 -14.13 6.39 23.63
CA GLU A 147 -15.15 7.44 23.61
C GLU A 147 -14.53 8.85 23.52
N MET A 148 -13.40 9.07 24.18
CA MET A 148 -12.63 10.31 24.00
C MET A 148 -12.10 10.43 22.56
N GLY A 149 -11.81 9.32 21.87
CA GLY A 149 -11.45 9.34 20.46
C GLY A 149 -12.50 10.02 19.59
N HIS A 150 -13.78 9.71 19.81
CA HIS A 150 -14.89 10.41 19.13
C HIS A 150 -14.93 11.89 19.47
N VAL A 151 -14.69 12.25 20.74
CA VAL A 151 -14.61 13.67 21.15
C VAL A 151 -13.48 14.41 20.43
N LEU A 152 -12.37 13.72 20.13
CA LEU A 152 -11.24 14.24 19.35
C LEU A 152 -11.48 14.21 17.83
N GLY A 153 -12.62 13.67 17.38
CA GLY A 153 -13.03 13.59 15.98
C GLY A 153 -12.66 12.28 15.28
N PHE A 154 -12.14 11.27 15.99
CA PHE A 154 -11.88 9.96 15.37
C PHE A 154 -13.18 9.17 15.18
N GLU A 155 -13.34 8.60 13.99
CA GLU A 155 -14.40 7.63 13.69
C GLU A 155 -13.99 6.19 14.01
N HIS A 156 -14.99 5.33 14.09
CA HIS A 156 -14.74 3.89 14.16
C HIS A 156 -13.91 3.40 12.97
N THR A 157 -12.96 2.51 13.27
CA THR A 157 -12.35 1.66 12.26
C THR A 157 -13.27 0.46 12.01
N MET A 158 -13.81 0.41 10.80
CA MET A 158 -14.72 -0.67 10.42
C MET A 158 -13.94 -1.89 9.93
N GLY A 159 -14.43 -3.08 10.23
CA GLY A 159 -13.95 -4.32 9.62
C GLY A 159 -15.07 -5.01 8.83
N PRO A 160 -14.75 -6.10 8.11
CA PRO A 160 -15.77 -6.96 7.55
C PRO A 160 -16.60 -7.58 8.68
N ASP A 161 -17.93 -7.45 8.60
CA ASP A 161 -18.84 -8.21 9.45
C ASP A 161 -19.01 -9.62 8.90
N ASN A 162 -18.17 -10.52 9.41
CA ASN A 162 -18.19 -11.93 9.03
C ASN A 162 -19.42 -12.68 9.56
N SER A 163 -20.28 -12.04 10.38
CA SER A 163 -21.54 -12.64 10.85
C SER A 163 -22.67 -12.53 9.81
N VAL A 164 -22.48 -11.74 8.75
CA VAL A 164 -23.44 -11.54 7.66
C VAL A 164 -22.85 -12.06 6.34
N THR A 165 -23.67 -12.69 5.49
CA THR A 165 -23.26 -13.18 4.16
C THR A 165 -24.10 -12.51 3.06
N PRO A 166 -23.50 -11.76 2.12
CA PRO A 166 -22.07 -11.43 2.03
C PRO A 166 -21.61 -10.50 3.19
N PRO A 167 -20.32 -10.52 3.56
CA PRO A 167 -19.80 -9.63 4.60
C PRO A 167 -20.13 -8.17 4.27
N VAL A 168 -20.73 -7.47 5.22
CA VAL A 168 -21.04 -6.04 5.10
C VAL A 168 -20.00 -5.25 5.88
N LEU A 169 -19.59 -4.11 5.36
CA LEU A 169 -18.80 -3.14 6.10
C LEU A 169 -19.72 -2.46 7.11
N GLY A 170 -19.59 -2.80 8.39
CA GLY A 170 -20.48 -2.23 9.40
C GLY A 170 -20.18 -2.62 10.84
N SER A 171 -19.31 -3.60 11.08
CA SER A 171 -18.95 -4.01 12.43
C SER A 171 -17.65 -3.38 12.90
N TYR A 172 -17.60 -3.14 14.20
CA TYR A 172 -16.43 -2.75 15.00
C TYR A 172 -15.39 -3.88 15.04
N ASN A 173 -14.87 -4.34 13.90
CA ASN A 173 -14.08 -5.58 13.83
C ASN A 173 -12.57 -5.37 13.65
N ASP A 174 -12.08 -4.13 13.75
CA ASP A 174 -10.64 -3.90 13.83
C ASP A 174 -10.13 -4.17 15.25
N VAL A 175 -9.61 -5.37 15.48
CA VAL A 175 -9.05 -5.78 16.78
C VAL A 175 -7.72 -5.11 17.11
N TYR A 176 -7.12 -4.40 16.16
CA TYR A 176 -5.83 -3.73 16.28
C TYR A 176 -5.98 -2.22 16.49
N CYS A 177 -7.19 -1.67 16.56
CA CYS A 177 -7.40 -0.25 16.77
C CYS A 177 -8.28 0.03 17.99
N VAL A 178 -7.93 1.07 18.76
CA VAL A 178 -8.82 1.57 19.83
C VAL A 178 -10.18 1.94 19.29
N MET A 179 -10.26 2.52 18.08
CA MET A 179 -11.52 2.89 17.43
C MET A 179 -12.24 1.71 16.78
N GLY A 180 -11.73 0.48 16.94
CA GLY A 180 -12.33 -0.74 16.43
C GLY A 180 -12.94 -1.56 17.57
N GLU A 181 -12.66 -2.86 17.57
CA GLU A 181 -13.18 -3.75 18.61
C GLU A 181 -12.38 -3.67 19.92
N GLY A 182 -11.11 -3.31 19.83
CA GLY A 182 -10.19 -3.30 20.97
C GLY A 182 -10.09 -4.63 21.74
N ARG A 183 -10.39 -5.77 21.09
CA ARG A 183 -10.35 -7.09 21.76
C ARG A 183 -8.94 -7.51 22.20
N SER A 184 -7.92 -6.97 21.54
CA SER A 184 -6.57 -7.07 22.06
C SER A 184 -6.44 -6.10 23.23
N ARG A 185 -6.33 -6.63 24.44
CA ARG A 185 -6.24 -5.84 25.66
C ARG A 185 -4.79 -5.89 26.16
N PRO A 186 -3.87 -5.03 25.69
CA PRO A 186 -2.56 -4.91 26.32
C PRO A 186 -2.69 -4.47 27.79
N PRO A 187 -1.84 -4.98 28.70
CA PRO A 187 -1.72 -4.41 30.02
C PRO A 187 -1.16 -2.98 29.94
N MET A 188 -1.77 -2.06 30.68
CA MET A 188 -1.24 -0.70 30.84
C MET A 188 0.10 -0.71 31.55
N PRO A 189 0.99 0.27 31.30
CA PRO A 189 1.97 0.65 32.30
C PRO A 189 1.22 1.01 33.59
N THR A 190 1.41 0.19 34.63
CA THR A 190 0.85 0.46 35.94
C THR A 190 1.36 1.82 36.41
N PRO A 191 0.47 2.74 36.84
CA PRO A 191 0.92 4.03 37.36
C PRO A 191 1.92 3.79 38.51
N PRO A 192 3.03 4.56 38.59
CA PRO A 192 4.10 4.32 39.58
C PRO A 192 3.63 4.26 41.04
N ALA A 193 2.46 4.85 41.34
CA ALA A 193 1.76 4.78 42.63
C ALA A 193 0.29 5.24 42.48
N GLY A 194 -0.48 4.63 41.57
CA GLY A 194 -1.88 5.02 41.36
C GLY A 194 -2.80 4.59 42.52
N PRO A 195 -3.84 5.38 42.86
CA PRO A 195 -4.86 4.94 43.81
C PRO A 195 -5.59 3.68 43.27
N PRO A 196 -6.11 2.82 44.16
CA PRO A 196 -6.84 1.63 43.76
C PRO A 196 -8.11 2.05 43.01
N ALA A 197 -8.09 1.95 41.69
CA ALA A 197 -9.29 1.85 40.88
C ALA A 197 -9.62 0.36 40.75
N GLY A 198 -10.91 0.01 40.72
CA GLY A 198 -11.38 -1.37 40.85
C GLY A 198 -10.74 -2.38 39.89
N ASP A 199 -11.02 -3.66 40.12
CA ASP A 199 -10.49 -4.78 39.34
C ASP A 199 -10.64 -4.50 37.84
N ASN A 200 -9.54 -4.60 37.09
CA ASN A 200 -9.43 -4.38 35.64
C ASN A 200 -9.24 -2.94 35.13
N TYR A 201 -9.42 -1.90 35.95
CA TYR A 201 -9.28 -0.52 35.48
C TYR A 201 -7.88 -0.19 34.93
N TRP A 202 -6.84 -0.72 35.59
CA TRP A 202 -5.44 -0.60 35.16
C TRP A 202 -4.95 -1.83 34.39
N THR A 203 -5.78 -2.86 34.24
CA THR A 203 -5.31 -4.15 33.72
C THR A 203 -5.33 -4.18 32.20
N TRP A 204 -6.13 -3.33 31.56
CA TRP A 204 -6.39 -3.39 30.12
C TRP A 204 -6.52 -1.97 29.52
N MET A 205 -5.66 -1.63 28.57
CA MET A 205 -5.87 -0.51 27.64
C MET A 205 -6.11 -1.07 26.23
N ALA A 206 -6.58 -0.23 25.33
CA ALA A 206 -6.68 -0.56 23.92
C ALA A 206 -5.32 -0.60 23.21
N PRO A 207 -5.26 -1.24 22.02
CA PRO A 207 -4.16 -0.99 21.08
C PRO A 207 -4.17 0.48 20.63
N LEU A 208 -3.09 0.93 19.99
CA LEU A 208 -3.04 2.31 19.47
C LEU A 208 -4.07 2.54 18.36
N ALA A 209 -4.59 3.77 18.25
CA ALA A 209 -5.35 4.22 17.09
C ALA A 209 -4.58 3.93 15.81
N SER A 210 -5.16 3.31 14.78
CA SER A 210 -4.42 2.87 13.60
C SER A 210 -3.81 4.03 12.85
N ALA A 211 -2.67 3.80 12.20
CA ALA A 211 -2.08 4.80 11.31
C ALA A 211 -3.08 5.26 10.25
N ALA A 212 -3.98 4.37 9.81
CA ALA A 212 -5.07 4.74 8.92
C ALA A 212 -6.04 5.75 9.57
N SER A 213 -6.45 5.54 10.82
CA SER A 213 -7.26 6.53 11.55
C SER A 213 -6.51 7.86 11.71
N LEU A 214 -5.21 7.83 12.04
CA LEU A 214 -4.41 9.04 12.11
C LEU A 214 -4.35 9.77 10.75
N CYS A 215 -4.12 9.04 9.65
CA CYS A 215 -4.12 9.58 8.29
C CYS A 215 -5.49 10.14 7.86
N ALA A 216 -6.58 9.60 8.39
CA ALA A 216 -7.93 10.06 8.11
C ALA A 216 -8.24 11.40 8.82
N PHE A 217 -7.76 11.57 10.06
CA PHE A 217 -8.19 12.66 10.95
C PHE A 217 -7.14 13.74 11.22
N LEU A 218 -5.85 13.42 11.11
CA LEU A 218 -4.76 14.34 11.38
C LEU A 218 -3.99 14.61 10.07
N PRO A 219 -4.31 15.70 9.33
CA PRO A 219 -3.57 16.05 8.12
C PRO A 219 -2.06 16.17 8.38
N GLY A 220 -1.70 16.74 9.54
CA GLY A 220 -0.30 16.83 9.97
C GLY A 220 0.39 15.50 10.20
N PHE A 221 -0.33 14.38 10.36
CA PHE A 221 0.28 13.04 10.39
C PHE A 221 0.51 12.52 8.96
N LEU A 222 -0.50 12.63 8.10
CA LEU A 222 -0.43 12.19 6.69
C LEU A 222 0.70 12.88 5.90
N ASP A 223 0.96 14.15 6.22
CA ASP A 223 1.95 14.98 5.55
C ASP A 223 3.34 14.92 6.22
N ASP A 224 3.48 14.26 7.37
CA ASP A 224 4.76 14.18 8.10
C ASP A 224 5.59 12.99 7.62
N ALA A 225 6.59 13.28 6.79
CA ALA A 225 7.52 12.29 6.24
C ALA A 225 8.30 11.49 7.29
N ARG A 226 8.35 11.93 8.56
CA ARG A 226 8.95 11.16 9.67
C ARG A 226 8.07 10.01 10.12
N HIS A 227 6.76 10.10 9.85
CA HIS A 227 5.77 9.13 10.26
C HIS A 227 5.17 8.37 9.07
N VAL A 228 4.99 9.03 7.93
CA VAL A 228 4.31 8.48 6.77
C VAL A 228 5.20 8.56 5.53
N GLU A 229 5.36 7.46 4.81
CA GLU A 229 5.92 7.48 3.47
C GLU A 229 4.84 7.17 2.42
N HIS A 230 4.72 8.06 1.45
CA HIS A 230 3.82 7.88 0.31
C HIS A 230 4.49 7.00 -0.72
N ALA A 231 3.97 5.79 -0.87
CA ALA A 231 4.46 4.79 -1.81
C ALA A 231 4.15 5.18 -3.27
N GLY A 232 3.11 5.99 -3.50
CA GLY A 232 2.71 6.46 -4.82
C GLY A 232 1.29 6.04 -5.18
N ALA A 233 0.91 6.24 -6.43
CA ALA A 233 -0.43 5.91 -6.92
C ALA A 233 -0.47 4.48 -7.49
N LEU A 234 -1.46 3.70 -7.08
CA LEU A 234 -1.78 2.34 -7.51
C LEU A 234 -2.32 2.32 -8.95
N SER A 235 -1.51 2.70 -9.92
CA SER A 235 -1.84 2.56 -11.34
C SER A 235 -1.23 1.28 -11.91
N GLY A 236 -2.05 0.43 -12.54
CA GLY A 236 -1.63 -0.69 -13.38
C GLY A 236 -0.55 -1.60 -12.78
N SER A 237 0.71 -1.28 -13.08
CA SER A 237 1.93 -2.00 -12.72
C SER A 237 2.65 -1.45 -11.47
N PHE A 238 2.00 -0.66 -10.63
CA PHE A 238 2.61 -0.12 -9.41
C PHE A 238 3.27 -1.20 -8.57
N ARG A 239 4.55 -0.99 -8.23
CA ARG A 239 5.33 -1.74 -7.25
C ARG A 239 6.32 -0.81 -6.58
N ARG A 240 6.34 -0.80 -5.25
CA ARG A 240 7.38 -0.08 -4.52
C ARG A 240 7.78 -0.82 -3.26
N THR A 241 9.08 -1.03 -3.11
CA THR A 241 9.70 -1.63 -1.93
C THR A 241 10.19 -0.54 -1.00
N LEU A 242 9.73 -0.55 0.23
CA LEU A 242 9.96 0.47 1.25
C LEU A 242 10.22 -0.15 2.60
N ARG A 243 10.92 0.58 3.47
CA ARG A 243 11.11 0.16 4.86
C ARG A 243 10.13 0.87 5.76
N LEU A 244 9.60 0.10 6.71
CA LEU A 244 8.58 0.49 7.66
C LEU A 244 9.08 0.09 9.04
N ARG A 245 9.09 1.00 10.01
CA ARG A 245 9.37 0.65 11.40
C ARG A 245 8.10 0.26 12.14
N ALA A 246 8.28 -0.58 13.14
CA ALA A 246 7.23 -0.88 14.09
C ALA A 246 6.86 0.37 14.87
N ARG A 247 5.57 0.50 15.18
CA ARG A 247 5.08 1.55 16.04
C ARG A 247 5.34 1.20 17.50
N ASP A 248 6.54 1.55 17.97
CA ASP A 248 6.96 1.34 19.34
C ASP A 248 7.14 2.70 20.04
N LEU A 249 6.29 2.98 21.02
CA LEU A 249 6.34 4.19 21.84
C LEU A 249 7.45 4.14 22.89
N ASP A 250 7.92 2.94 23.26
CA ASP A 250 8.91 2.74 24.32
C ASP A 250 10.34 2.98 23.82
N ARG A 251 10.56 2.93 22.50
CA ARG A 251 11.85 3.22 21.85
C ARG A 251 11.86 4.64 21.29
N GLY A 252 11.79 5.63 22.18
CA GLY A 252 12.02 7.03 21.83
C GLY A 252 13.41 7.21 21.22
N GLY A 253 13.49 7.31 19.89
CA GLY A 253 14.74 7.74 19.25
C GLY A 253 14.94 7.35 17.78
N ASP A 254 14.37 6.24 17.29
CA ASP A 254 14.60 5.86 15.89
C ASP A 254 13.47 6.35 14.98
N THR A 255 13.71 7.49 14.34
CA THR A 255 12.86 8.08 13.30
C THR A 255 13.38 7.78 11.89
N THR A 256 14.28 6.81 11.73
CA THR A 256 14.94 6.52 10.44
C THR A 256 13.96 6.03 9.39
N TYR A 257 12.87 5.38 9.80
CA TYR A 257 11.83 4.86 8.90
C TYR A 257 10.43 5.36 9.30
N PRO A 258 9.51 5.47 8.33
CA PRO A 258 8.10 5.79 8.60
C PRO A 258 7.43 4.66 9.39
N VAL A 259 6.38 5.01 10.16
CA VAL A 259 5.51 4.04 10.87
C VAL A 259 4.34 3.58 10.02
N ALA A 260 4.11 4.23 8.87
CA ALA A 260 3.05 3.90 7.94
C ALA A 260 3.45 4.13 6.49
N LEU A 261 3.02 3.24 5.61
CA LEU A 261 3.16 3.38 4.17
C LEU A 261 1.78 3.65 3.56
N VAL A 262 1.68 4.67 2.70
CA VAL A 262 0.41 5.06 2.06
C VAL A 262 0.50 4.88 0.55
N ALA A 263 -0.40 4.09 -0.04
CA ALA A 263 -0.52 3.92 -1.48
C ALA A 263 -1.88 4.47 -1.96
N SER A 264 -1.87 5.56 -2.72
CA SER A 264 -3.09 6.22 -3.21
C SER A 264 -3.72 5.46 -4.37
N VAL A 265 -5.02 5.54 -4.59
CA VAL A 265 -5.68 4.92 -5.76
C VAL A 265 -5.92 5.99 -6.84
N PRO A 266 -5.48 5.80 -8.10
CA PRO A 266 -5.70 6.76 -9.19
C PRO A 266 -7.20 6.98 -9.45
N GLY A 267 -7.63 8.23 -9.59
CA GLY A 267 -9.05 8.55 -9.78
C GLY A 267 -9.91 8.35 -8.54
N GLY A 268 -9.33 7.85 -7.44
CA GLY A 268 -9.84 8.06 -6.09
C GLY A 268 -9.70 9.54 -5.76
N ASP A 269 -10.60 10.35 -6.32
CA ASP A 269 -10.67 11.76 -5.99
C ASP A 269 -11.00 11.86 -4.50
N LEU A 270 -10.07 12.41 -3.74
CA LEU A 270 -10.29 12.77 -2.34
C LEU A 270 -11.40 13.84 -2.20
N SER A 271 -11.86 14.44 -3.31
CA SER A 271 -12.74 15.61 -3.31
C SER A 271 -14.18 15.42 -3.80
N THR A 272 -14.57 14.36 -4.54
CA THR A 272 -16.00 14.14 -4.90
C THR A 272 -16.56 12.71 -4.71
N GLY A 273 -17.78 12.60 -4.17
CA GLY A 273 -18.50 11.35 -3.88
C GLY A 273 -19.98 11.66 -3.57
N GLY A 274 -20.88 10.84 -4.11
CA GLY A 274 -22.32 11.07 -4.16
C GLY A 274 -23.09 9.80 -3.77
N LEU A 275 -24.28 10.04 -3.21
CA LEU A 275 -25.13 9.11 -2.49
C LEU A 275 -25.78 8.06 -3.41
N GLY A 276 -25.48 6.78 -3.19
CA GLY A 276 -26.22 5.68 -3.78
C GLY A 276 -25.93 4.36 -3.07
N GLN A 277 -26.94 3.49 -2.98
CA GLN A 277 -26.89 2.08 -2.51
C GLN A 277 -26.05 1.18 -3.45
N GLY A 278 -24.93 1.69 -3.94
CA GLY A 278 -23.99 0.98 -4.78
C GLY A 278 -23.02 0.12 -3.97
N PRO A 279 -22.19 -0.67 -4.67
CA PRO A 279 -21.03 -1.30 -4.03
C PRO A 279 -20.23 -0.26 -3.24
N PRO A 280 -19.62 -0.65 -2.10
CA PRO A 280 -18.94 0.30 -1.24
C PRO A 280 -17.91 1.10 -2.05
N PRO A 281 -17.77 2.42 -1.80
CA PRO A 281 -16.92 3.27 -2.60
C PRO A 281 -15.50 2.72 -2.65
N ALA A 282 -14.89 2.82 -3.82
CA ALA A 282 -13.52 2.39 -4.02
C ALA A 282 -12.60 3.08 -2.99
N PRO A 283 -11.60 2.37 -2.46
CA PRO A 283 -10.67 2.96 -1.51
C PRO A 283 -9.92 4.12 -2.18
N SER A 284 -9.75 5.22 -1.45
CA SER A 284 -8.97 6.38 -1.89
C SER A 284 -7.47 6.18 -1.67
N ALA A 285 -7.12 5.40 -0.66
CA ALA A 285 -5.75 4.98 -0.38
C ALA A 285 -5.73 3.68 0.43
N TRP A 286 -4.57 3.06 0.47
CA TRP A 286 -4.23 1.92 1.32
C TRP A 286 -3.16 2.36 2.32
N VAL A 287 -3.27 1.88 3.55
CA VAL A 287 -2.33 2.17 4.63
C VAL A 287 -1.81 0.86 5.18
N VAL A 288 -0.49 0.73 5.25
CA VAL A 288 0.18 -0.44 5.84
C VAL A 288 1.00 0.02 7.04
N GLU A 289 0.78 -0.61 8.18
CA GLU A 289 1.53 -0.36 9.42
C GLU A 289 2.09 -1.66 10.00
N LEU A 290 3.27 -1.59 10.63
CA LEU A 290 3.90 -2.73 11.28
C LEU A 290 3.57 -2.68 12.77
N ARG A 291 2.88 -3.70 13.26
CA ARG A 291 2.54 -3.86 14.67
C ARG A 291 3.29 -5.03 15.28
N ARG A 292 3.71 -4.88 16.53
CA ARG A 292 4.39 -5.92 17.32
C ARG A 292 3.40 -6.49 18.33
N GLY A 293 3.47 -7.78 18.60
CA GLY A 293 2.79 -8.44 19.72
C GLY A 293 3.37 -8.10 21.10
N ALA A 294 4.00 -6.93 21.27
CA ALA A 294 4.64 -6.44 22.49
C ALA A 294 4.36 -4.93 22.71
N GLY A 295 4.66 -4.41 23.90
CA GLY A 295 4.44 -2.97 24.24
C GLY A 295 2.96 -2.56 24.35
N TRP A 296 2.68 -1.28 24.07
CA TRP A 296 1.30 -0.74 23.97
C TRP A 296 0.51 -1.31 22.79
N ASP A 297 1.19 -2.02 21.88
CA ASP A 297 0.64 -2.41 20.58
C ASP A 297 0.44 -3.93 20.43
N ARG A 298 0.32 -4.68 21.54
CA ARG A 298 0.20 -6.17 21.64
C ARG A 298 -0.96 -6.82 20.88
N GLY A 299 -1.57 -6.11 19.95
CA GLY A 299 -2.66 -6.52 19.08
C GLY A 299 -2.61 -7.95 18.56
N LEU A 300 -1.42 -8.45 18.25
CA LEU A 300 -1.20 -9.73 17.57
C LEU A 300 -0.86 -10.90 18.51
N GLY A 301 -0.57 -10.61 19.78
CA GLY A 301 -0.10 -11.62 20.73
C GLY A 301 -1.23 -12.22 21.55
N ARG A 302 -2.06 -13.11 21.00
CA ARG A 302 -2.63 -14.16 21.86
C ARG A 302 -1.57 -15.24 22.11
N PRO A 303 -1.62 -15.97 23.24
CA PRO A 303 -0.75 -17.11 23.47
C PRO A 303 -0.85 -18.11 22.29
N GLY A 304 0.22 -18.27 21.51
CA GLY A 304 0.27 -19.13 20.32
C GLY A 304 0.15 -18.43 18.96
N GLU A 305 -0.08 -17.11 18.93
CA GLU A 305 -0.17 -16.31 17.69
C GLU A 305 1.15 -15.61 17.33
N ALA A 306 1.18 -14.97 16.14
CA ALA A 306 2.38 -14.32 15.60
C ALA A 306 2.78 -13.09 16.45
N PRO A 307 4.06 -12.92 16.81
CA PRO A 307 4.53 -11.81 17.64
C PRO A 307 4.71 -10.49 16.89
N ALA A 308 4.37 -10.40 15.60
CA ALA A 308 4.23 -9.16 14.84
C ALA A 308 3.45 -9.42 13.56
N GLY A 309 3.12 -8.36 12.82
CA GLY A 309 2.26 -8.41 11.65
C GLY A 309 2.16 -7.06 10.96
N LEU A 310 1.98 -7.10 9.63
CA LEU A 310 1.58 -5.92 8.87
C LEU A 310 0.07 -5.82 8.90
N VAL A 311 -0.46 -4.76 9.51
CA VAL A 311 -1.89 -4.45 9.51
C VAL A 311 -2.18 -3.58 8.29
N VAL A 312 -3.19 -3.97 7.52
CA VAL A 312 -3.58 -3.30 6.29
C VAL A 312 -4.96 -2.71 6.45
N HIS A 313 -5.06 -1.42 6.13
CA HIS A 313 -6.31 -0.68 6.07
C HIS A 313 -6.50 -0.06 4.70
N SER A 314 -7.75 0.22 4.35
CA SER A 314 -8.09 1.17 3.30
C SER A 314 -8.69 2.44 3.89
N LEU A 315 -8.44 3.58 3.24
CA LEU A 315 -9.11 4.85 3.52
C LEU A 315 -10.25 5.02 2.54
N ARG A 316 -11.48 4.99 3.04
CA ARG A 316 -12.69 5.09 2.22
C ARG A 316 -13.38 6.41 2.46
N ARG A 317 -13.95 6.96 1.40
CA ARG A 317 -14.75 8.17 1.52
C ARG A 317 -16.07 7.85 2.21
N ILE A 318 -16.50 8.71 3.13
CA ILE A 318 -17.85 8.67 3.69
C ILE A 318 -18.63 9.82 3.07
N ASP A 319 -19.70 9.51 2.36
CA ASP A 319 -20.65 10.51 1.84
C ASP A 319 -21.84 10.71 2.80
N GLU A 320 -22.08 9.75 3.70
CA GLU A 320 -23.17 9.77 4.69
C GLU A 320 -22.61 9.62 6.11
N PHE A 321 -22.31 10.73 6.77
CA PHE A 321 -22.56 10.88 8.21
C PHE A 321 -22.54 12.37 8.57
N PRO A 322 -23.67 12.97 8.96
CA PRO A 322 -23.75 14.35 9.42
C PRO A 322 -23.62 14.44 10.94
N LEU A 323 -22.81 13.60 11.60
CA LEU A 323 -22.77 13.65 13.06
C LEU A 323 -22.06 14.92 13.58
N ASP A 324 -21.02 15.43 12.90
CA ASP A 324 -20.14 16.39 13.59
C ASP A 324 -19.83 17.69 12.84
N GLY A 325 -20.68 18.17 11.93
CA GLY A 325 -20.62 19.55 11.41
C GLY A 325 -19.29 20.01 10.78
N ASN A 326 -18.30 19.13 10.63
CA ASN A 326 -16.99 19.42 10.10
C ASN A 326 -16.90 18.84 8.69
N PRO A 327 -17.07 19.66 7.65
CA PRO A 327 -17.11 19.23 6.25
C PRO A 327 -15.77 18.67 5.74
N ASP A 328 -14.69 18.79 6.53
CA ASP A 328 -13.35 18.32 6.19
C ASP A 328 -13.15 16.82 6.46
N PHE A 329 -14.03 16.18 7.26
CA PHE A 329 -13.91 14.76 7.59
C PHE A 329 -14.67 13.89 6.60
N ARG A 330 -14.00 13.57 5.49
CA ARG A 330 -14.59 12.72 4.43
C ARG A 330 -14.02 11.32 4.38
N ARG A 331 -13.27 10.85 5.38
CA ARG A 331 -12.56 9.56 5.32
C ARG A 331 -12.78 8.70 6.56
N ARG A 332 -12.90 7.39 6.34
CA ARG A 332 -12.90 6.35 7.38
C ARG A 332 -11.83 5.33 7.08
N ALA A 333 -11.16 4.88 8.13
CA ALA A 333 -10.28 3.73 8.05
C ALA A 333 -11.10 2.43 8.10
N VAL A 334 -10.81 1.53 7.17
CA VAL A 334 -11.43 0.21 7.07
C VAL A 334 -10.33 -0.83 7.17
N TYR A 335 -10.44 -1.74 8.13
CA TYR A 335 -9.53 -2.86 8.31
C TYR A 335 -9.76 -3.89 7.20
N GLU A 336 -8.69 -4.20 6.46
CA GLU A 336 -8.71 -5.07 5.29
C GLU A 336 -8.07 -6.42 5.57
N GLY A 337 -7.22 -6.49 6.59
CA GLY A 337 -6.62 -7.73 7.07
C GLY A 337 -5.25 -7.52 7.71
N VAL A 338 -4.65 -8.63 8.11
CA VAL A 338 -3.31 -8.68 8.69
C VAL A 338 -2.48 -9.71 7.95
N LEU A 339 -1.23 -9.37 7.67
CA LEU A 339 -0.20 -10.31 7.26
C LEU A 339 0.69 -10.64 8.48
N PRO A 340 0.50 -11.81 9.12
CA PRO A 340 1.27 -12.17 10.31
C PRO A 340 2.77 -12.35 9.98
N LEU A 341 3.63 -11.83 10.86
CA LEU A 341 5.08 -12.01 10.81
C LEU A 341 5.48 -12.93 11.96
N GLN A 342 5.88 -14.16 11.64
CA GLN A 342 6.52 -15.04 12.62
C GLN A 342 8.04 -14.80 12.61
N PRO A 343 8.72 -14.75 13.77
CA PRO A 343 10.16 -14.78 13.81
C PRO A 343 10.58 -16.13 13.25
N VAL A 344 11.64 -16.14 12.46
CA VAL A 344 12.36 -17.38 12.16
C VAL A 344 12.74 -17.99 13.51
N ARG A 345 12.17 -19.16 13.85
CA ARG A 345 12.49 -19.86 15.10
C ARG A 345 13.97 -20.21 15.09
N PRO A 346 14.81 -19.65 16.00
CA PRO A 346 16.24 -19.94 16.02
C PRO A 346 16.54 -21.42 16.31
N ASP A 347 15.61 -22.09 17.00
CA ASP A 347 15.65 -23.49 17.42
C ASP A 347 15.08 -24.47 16.38
N ALA A 348 14.48 -23.96 15.30
CA ALA A 348 13.95 -24.77 14.21
C ALA A 348 14.11 -24.05 12.85
N PRO A 349 15.36 -23.83 12.39
CA PRO A 349 15.63 -23.22 11.08
C PRO A 349 15.11 -24.06 9.90
N ASP A 350 14.80 -25.34 10.14
CA ASP A 350 14.41 -26.32 9.13
C ASP A 350 12.89 -26.53 9.03
N LEU A 351 12.12 -26.05 10.02
CA LEU A 351 10.68 -25.86 9.83
C LEU A 351 10.52 -24.65 8.92
N PRO A 352 9.60 -24.65 7.94
CA PRO A 352 9.35 -23.47 7.13
C PRO A 352 8.74 -22.39 8.02
N GLY A 353 9.59 -21.64 8.74
CA GLY A 353 9.38 -20.21 8.86
C GLY A 353 9.05 -19.76 7.45
N TRP A 354 7.90 -19.12 7.27
CA TRP A 354 7.38 -18.75 5.95
C TRP A 354 8.52 -18.37 5.02
N PRO A 355 8.55 -18.87 3.76
CA PRO A 355 9.63 -18.49 2.87
C PRO A 355 9.59 -16.96 2.79
N ALA A 356 10.62 -16.31 3.34
CA ALA A 356 10.93 -14.94 3.01
C ALA A 356 11.03 -14.94 1.48
N GLY A 357 9.98 -14.47 0.78
CA GLY A 357 10.01 -14.35 -0.67
C GLY A 357 8.73 -14.61 -1.49
N ASP A 358 7.73 -15.39 -1.07
CA ASP A 358 6.72 -15.88 -2.05
C ASP A 358 5.22 -15.74 -1.71
N ALA A 359 4.84 -15.29 -0.51
CA ALA A 359 3.43 -15.18 -0.16
C ALA A 359 2.90 -13.75 -0.37
N ASP A 360 2.52 -13.45 -1.61
CA ASP A 360 1.76 -12.25 -1.92
C ASP A 360 0.41 -12.27 -1.21
N SER A 361 0.21 -11.34 -0.28
CA SER A 361 -1.08 -11.16 0.39
C SER A 361 -1.90 -10.12 -0.34
N ARG A 362 -3.07 -10.54 -0.81
CA ARG A 362 -3.99 -9.72 -1.61
C ARG A 362 -5.14 -9.21 -0.73
N PHE A 363 -5.42 -7.92 -0.83
CA PHE A 363 -6.44 -7.20 -0.06
C PHE A 363 -7.43 -6.50 -1.00
N GLY A 364 -8.64 -6.19 -0.51
CA GLY A 364 -9.67 -5.52 -1.30
C GLY A 364 -10.05 -6.26 -2.58
N ASN A 365 -10.34 -7.57 -2.49
CA ASN A 365 -10.59 -8.44 -3.66
C ASN A 365 -9.42 -8.48 -4.66
N GLY A 366 -8.19 -8.32 -4.18
CA GLY A 366 -6.99 -8.34 -5.00
C GLY A 366 -6.66 -7.02 -5.67
N ALA A 367 -7.29 -5.90 -5.29
CA ALA A 367 -6.93 -4.58 -5.78
C ALA A 367 -5.54 -4.12 -5.27
N PHE A 368 -5.13 -4.60 -4.10
CA PHE A 368 -3.88 -4.23 -3.45
C PHE A 368 -3.14 -5.47 -2.99
N THR A 369 -1.82 -5.47 -3.13
CA THR A 369 -0.95 -6.57 -2.72
C THR A 369 0.17 -6.05 -1.84
N VAL A 370 0.44 -6.77 -0.76
CA VAL A 370 1.55 -6.53 0.15
C VAL A 370 2.43 -7.78 0.18
N ARG A 371 3.73 -7.59 0.05
CA ARG A 371 4.75 -8.62 0.19
C ARG A 371 5.82 -8.17 1.17
N VAL A 372 6.22 -9.06 2.07
CA VAL A 372 7.35 -8.84 2.98
C VAL A 372 8.61 -9.36 2.28
N GLU A 373 9.57 -8.48 2.06
CA GLU A 373 10.87 -8.83 1.47
C GLU A 373 11.87 -9.20 2.56
N GLU A 374 11.89 -8.44 3.66
CA GLU A 374 12.79 -8.65 4.80
C GLU A 374 12.13 -8.19 6.10
N VAL A 375 12.50 -8.78 7.24
CA VAL A 375 12.07 -8.32 8.57
C VAL A 375 13.24 -8.38 9.55
N ALA A 376 13.35 -7.35 10.40
CA ALA A 376 14.32 -7.34 11.48
C ALA A 376 14.07 -8.49 12.46
N ALA A 377 15.13 -9.12 12.97
CA ALA A 377 15.01 -10.19 13.95
C ALA A 377 14.28 -9.77 15.25
N ASP A 378 14.40 -8.50 15.65
CA ASP A 378 13.70 -7.94 16.82
C ASP A 378 12.33 -7.33 16.48
N LEU A 379 11.91 -7.44 15.21
CA LEU A 379 10.65 -6.93 14.66
C LEU A 379 10.53 -5.40 14.77
N SER A 380 11.66 -4.69 14.83
CA SER A 380 11.67 -3.22 14.85
C SER A 380 11.40 -2.57 13.49
N TRP A 381 11.64 -3.29 12.40
CA TRP A 381 11.33 -2.85 11.04
C TRP A 381 11.05 -4.02 10.10
N ALA A 382 10.39 -3.73 8.99
CA ALA A 382 10.19 -4.64 7.86
C ALA A 382 10.44 -3.89 6.54
N GLU A 383 11.04 -4.57 5.57
CA GLU A 383 11.09 -4.14 4.18
C GLU A 383 9.92 -4.78 3.44
N VAL A 384 9.07 -3.94 2.87
CA VAL A 384 7.75 -4.30 2.36
C VAL A 384 7.59 -3.78 0.95
N THR A 385 7.20 -4.66 0.04
CA THR A 385 6.78 -4.32 -1.30
C THR A 385 5.27 -4.16 -1.36
N LEU A 386 4.83 -2.97 -1.75
CA LEU A 386 3.43 -2.66 -2.05
C LEU A 386 3.21 -2.73 -3.55
N GLY A 387 2.04 -3.23 -3.98
CA GLY A 387 1.69 -3.27 -5.39
C GLY A 387 0.20 -3.33 -5.67
N GLY A 388 -0.16 -3.15 -6.94
CA GLY A 388 -1.51 -3.42 -7.44
C GLY A 388 -1.82 -4.92 -7.54
N ALA A 389 -2.94 -5.25 -8.20
CA ALA A 389 -3.42 -6.63 -8.42
C ALA A 389 -2.44 -7.57 -9.15
N LEU A 390 -1.44 -7.00 -9.82
CA LEU A 390 -0.49 -7.72 -10.67
C LEU A 390 0.85 -8.00 -9.98
N LEU A 391 1.02 -7.59 -8.72
CA LEU A 391 2.19 -8.00 -7.94
C LEU A 391 2.22 -9.54 -7.88
N GLY A 392 3.33 -10.13 -8.34
CA GLY A 392 3.52 -11.59 -8.40
C GLY A 392 3.12 -12.26 -9.72
N ARG A 393 2.59 -11.53 -10.71
CA ARG A 393 2.47 -12.10 -12.07
C ARG A 393 3.84 -12.10 -12.75
N GLU A 394 4.22 -13.24 -13.30
CA GLU A 394 5.46 -13.36 -14.07
C GLU A 394 5.49 -12.34 -15.21
N SER A 395 6.67 -11.81 -15.51
CA SER A 395 6.85 -11.01 -16.73
C SER A 395 6.48 -11.89 -17.93
N ALA A 396 5.59 -11.40 -18.79
CA ALA A 396 5.15 -12.14 -19.96
C ALA A 396 5.97 -11.70 -21.17
N VAL A 397 6.33 -12.65 -22.02
CA VAL A 397 6.84 -12.40 -23.36
C VAL A 397 5.83 -12.94 -24.35
N THR A 398 5.34 -12.09 -25.24
CA THR A 398 4.54 -12.51 -26.38
C THR A 398 5.40 -12.46 -27.64
N GLY A 399 5.28 -13.46 -28.50
CA GLY A 399 6.00 -13.56 -29.76
C GLY A 399 5.03 -13.59 -30.93
N ASP A 400 5.29 -12.79 -31.95
CA ASP A 400 4.64 -12.87 -33.26
C ASP A 400 5.67 -13.36 -34.28
N PHE A 401 5.31 -14.44 -34.98
CA PHE A 401 6.18 -15.08 -35.96
C PHE A 401 5.70 -14.76 -37.36
N GLY A 402 6.58 -14.11 -38.14
CA GLY A 402 6.27 -13.70 -39.50
C GLY A 402 7.42 -14.00 -40.46
N ARG A 403 7.11 -13.87 -41.76
CA ARG A 403 8.17 -13.73 -42.76
C ARG A 403 8.87 -12.38 -42.55
N ALA A 404 10.18 -12.32 -42.75
CA ALA A 404 10.85 -11.03 -42.80
C ALA A 404 10.30 -10.23 -44.00
N ASP A 405 9.86 -9.00 -43.76
CA ASP A 405 9.37 -8.14 -44.82
C ASP A 405 10.55 -7.76 -45.75
N GLY A 406 10.45 -8.13 -47.02
CA GLY A 406 11.47 -7.87 -48.04
C GLY A 406 12.27 -9.11 -48.45
N VAL A 407 12.84 -9.07 -49.67
CA VAL A 407 13.62 -10.13 -50.33
C VAL A 407 14.98 -10.39 -49.65
N ASP A 408 15.13 -10.02 -48.38
CA ASP A 408 16.37 -10.17 -47.63
C ASP A 408 16.61 -11.65 -47.33
N GLY A 409 17.45 -12.28 -48.15
CA GLY A 409 18.01 -13.60 -47.88
C GLY A 409 17.08 -14.75 -48.26
N GLU A 410 16.46 -14.72 -49.43
CA GLU A 410 16.08 -15.99 -50.06
C GLU A 410 17.30 -16.56 -50.78
N THR A 411 17.72 -17.76 -50.40
CA THR A 411 18.75 -18.50 -51.14
C THR A 411 18.15 -19.80 -51.65
N SER A 412 18.29 -20.05 -52.95
CA SER A 412 17.93 -21.32 -53.58
C SER A 412 19.18 -22.10 -53.94
N GLU A 413 19.22 -23.37 -53.60
CA GLU A 413 20.30 -24.29 -53.96
C GLU A 413 19.69 -25.51 -54.66
N ASP A 414 20.13 -25.78 -55.89
CA ASP A 414 19.75 -26.99 -56.60
C ASP A 414 20.66 -28.15 -56.18
N GLY A 415 20.07 -29.29 -55.88
CA GLY A 415 20.75 -30.50 -55.46
C GLY A 415 20.27 -31.74 -56.20
N PHE A 416 21.05 -32.81 -56.09
CA PHE A 416 20.70 -34.12 -56.64
C PHE A 416 20.87 -35.18 -55.55
N ALA A 417 19.81 -35.94 -55.29
CA ALA A 417 19.79 -36.97 -54.27
C ALA A 417 19.67 -38.33 -54.95
N LYS A 418 20.61 -39.24 -54.68
CA LYS A 418 20.63 -40.58 -55.27
C LYS A 418 19.99 -41.61 -54.33
N HIS A 419 19.30 -42.59 -54.89
CA HIS A 419 18.80 -43.76 -54.17
C HIS A 419 17.93 -43.39 -52.95
N VAL A 420 17.08 -42.39 -53.12
CA VAL A 420 16.27 -41.84 -52.03
C VAL A 420 14.93 -42.55 -51.98
N PRO A 421 14.54 -43.15 -50.83
CA PRO A 421 13.20 -43.68 -50.66
C PRO A 421 12.24 -42.51 -50.35
N VAL A 422 11.70 -41.87 -51.38
CA VAL A 422 10.67 -40.84 -51.20
C VAL A 422 9.32 -41.53 -51.06
N PHE A 423 8.63 -41.30 -49.94
CA PHE A 423 7.38 -41.98 -49.54
C PHE A 423 6.28 -42.01 -50.61
N LEU A 424 6.29 -41.04 -51.55
CA LEU A 424 5.30 -40.91 -52.64
C LEU A 424 5.84 -41.25 -54.04
N CYS A 425 7.15 -41.17 -54.28
CA CYS A 425 7.73 -41.31 -55.62
C CYS A 425 8.51 -42.63 -55.82
N GLY A 426 8.70 -43.41 -54.75
CA GLY A 426 9.47 -44.64 -54.77
C GLY A 426 10.98 -44.38 -54.64
N PHE A 427 11.76 -45.45 -54.69
CA PHE A 427 13.21 -45.40 -54.61
C PHE A 427 13.79 -44.92 -55.95
N GLY A 428 14.53 -43.81 -55.94
CA GLY A 428 15.06 -43.24 -57.18
C GLY A 428 16.03 -42.09 -56.95
N ASP A 429 16.51 -41.54 -58.07
CA ASP A 429 17.39 -40.38 -58.09
C ASP A 429 16.57 -39.13 -58.42
N TYR A 430 16.65 -38.08 -57.59
CA TYR A 430 15.81 -36.89 -57.69
C TYR A 430 16.64 -35.62 -57.71
N SER A 431 16.28 -34.69 -58.59
CA SER A 431 16.72 -33.29 -58.49
C SER A 431 15.77 -32.53 -57.58
N TYR A 432 16.29 -31.68 -56.72
CA TYR A 432 15.49 -30.86 -55.80
C TYR A 432 16.07 -29.45 -55.71
N THR A 433 15.21 -28.47 -55.43
CA THR A 433 15.63 -27.11 -55.10
C THR A 433 15.32 -26.87 -53.63
N LEU A 434 16.36 -26.53 -52.86
CA LEU A 434 16.23 -26.14 -51.46
C LEU A 434 16.12 -24.62 -51.39
N VAL A 435 14.95 -24.13 -50.99
CA VAL A 435 14.68 -22.71 -50.79
C VAL A 435 14.77 -22.38 -49.31
N ARG A 436 15.72 -21.53 -48.94
CA ARG A 436 15.91 -21.05 -47.57
C ARG A 436 15.49 -19.59 -47.48
N GLN A 437 14.69 -19.24 -46.47
CA GLN A 437 14.16 -17.89 -46.28
C GLN A 437 14.47 -17.40 -44.87
N SER A 438 14.83 -16.11 -44.77
CA SER A 438 14.91 -15.44 -43.46
C SER A 438 13.55 -15.45 -42.75
N ALA A 439 13.55 -15.77 -41.46
CA ALA A 439 12.38 -15.61 -40.60
C ALA A 439 12.53 -14.38 -39.71
N ARG A 440 11.40 -13.76 -39.37
CA ARG A 440 11.33 -12.64 -38.43
C ARG A 440 10.51 -13.05 -37.21
N LEU A 441 11.12 -12.97 -36.05
CA LEU A 441 10.46 -13.17 -34.77
C LEU A 441 10.41 -11.84 -34.03
N LYS A 442 9.22 -11.30 -33.82
CA LYS A 442 9.02 -10.09 -33.02
C LYS A 442 8.54 -10.50 -31.63
N THR A 443 9.31 -10.18 -30.60
CA THR A 443 8.91 -10.37 -29.21
C THR A 443 8.63 -9.05 -28.52
N VAL A 444 7.61 -9.06 -27.66
CA VAL A 444 7.23 -7.94 -26.82
C VAL A 444 7.22 -8.43 -25.38
N ALA A 445 7.98 -7.77 -24.53
CA ALA A 445 8.01 -8.05 -23.10
C ALA A 445 7.04 -7.12 -22.36
N THR A 446 6.31 -7.71 -21.42
CA THR A 446 5.46 -7.01 -20.46
C THR A 446 5.93 -7.38 -19.07
N ALA A 447 6.43 -6.40 -18.32
CA ALA A 447 6.80 -6.59 -16.92
C ALA A 447 5.70 -6.02 -16.03
N PHE A 448 4.94 -6.90 -15.38
CA PHE A 448 3.96 -6.49 -14.40
C PHE A 448 4.66 -6.10 -13.09
N GLY A 449 4.18 -5.06 -12.42
CA GLY A 449 4.78 -4.62 -11.16
C GLY A 449 6.07 -3.80 -11.31
N TYR A 450 6.23 -3.01 -12.37
CA TYR A 450 7.29 -2.00 -12.50
C TYR A 450 6.67 -0.69 -13.04
N ASP A 451 7.10 0.47 -12.53
CA ASP A 451 6.60 1.76 -13.02
C ASP A 451 7.27 2.13 -14.35
N ARG A 452 8.58 1.86 -14.46
CA ARG A 452 9.38 2.08 -15.67
C ARG A 452 10.34 0.91 -15.91
N PRO A 453 9.83 -0.26 -16.34
CA PRO A 453 10.69 -1.41 -16.53
C PRO A 453 11.76 -1.14 -17.59
N THR A 454 12.99 -1.51 -17.25
CA THR A 454 14.12 -1.68 -18.18
C THR A 454 14.28 -3.17 -18.44
N PHE A 455 14.42 -3.54 -19.71
CA PHE A 455 14.48 -4.93 -20.14
C PHE A 455 15.87 -5.29 -20.64
N SER A 456 16.37 -6.43 -20.18
CA SER A 456 17.56 -7.08 -20.74
C SER A 456 17.17 -8.45 -21.28
N TRP A 457 17.75 -8.81 -22.43
CA TRP A 457 17.35 -9.99 -23.20
C TRP A 457 18.51 -10.96 -23.35
N THR A 458 18.22 -12.25 -23.32
CA THR A 458 19.12 -13.34 -23.69
C THR A 458 18.45 -14.23 -24.74
N VAL A 459 19.23 -14.73 -25.69
CA VAL A 459 18.78 -15.67 -26.73
C VAL A 459 19.69 -16.89 -26.69
N ASN A 460 19.13 -18.07 -26.37
CA ASN A 460 19.86 -19.30 -26.03
C ASN A 460 21.05 -19.04 -25.07
N GLY A 461 20.79 -18.24 -24.03
CA GLY A 461 21.81 -17.86 -23.03
C GLY A 461 22.81 -16.77 -23.47
N VAL A 462 22.76 -16.28 -24.72
CA VAL A 462 23.62 -15.19 -25.21
C VAL A 462 22.93 -13.85 -24.98
N ALA A 463 23.56 -12.95 -24.22
CA ALA A 463 23.02 -11.61 -23.95
C ALA A 463 22.93 -10.76 -25.22
N ILE A 464 21.80 -10.07 -25.40
CA ILE A 464 21.60 -9.08 -26.46
C ILE A 464 22.13 -7.73 -25.97
N PRO A 465 23.18 -7.16 -26.61
CA PRO A 465 23.64 -5.82 -26.30
C PRO A 465 22.58 -4.76 -26.66
N ALA A 466 22.54 -3.66 -25.92
CA ALA A 466 21.68 -2.53 -26.27
C ALA A 466 22.03 -2.01 -27.68
N SER A 467 21.02 -1.91 -28.56
CA SER A 467 21.21 -1.41 -29.92
C SER A 467 21.59 0.08 -29.91
N PRO A 468 22.68 0.51 -30.58
CA PRO A 468 22.95 1.92 -30.78
C PRO A 468 21.89 2.53 -31.71
N PRO A 469 21.44 3.78 -31.48
CA PRO A 469 20.33 4.41 -32.21
C PRO A 469 20.57 4.62 -33.72
N PHE A 470 21.76 4.32 -34.25
CA PHE A 470 22.13 4.61 -35.65
C PHE A 470 22.93 3.48 -36.34
N ALA A 471 22.92 2.25 -35.80
CA ALA A 471 23.71 1.16 -36.37
C ALA A 471 22.93 0.34 -37.43
N VAL A 472 23.65 -0.13 -38.45
CA VAL A 472 23.28 -1.31 -39.26
C VAL A 472 22.84 -2.42 -38.30
N LYS A 473 21.70 -3.08 -38.57
CA LYS A 473 21.11 -4.09 -37.67
C LYS A 473 22.20 -5.00 -37.09
N PRO A 474 22.53 -4.87 -35.79
CA PRO A 474 23.62 -5.63 -35.20
C PRO A 474 23.29 -7.13 -35.27
N SER A 475 24.33 -7.96 -35.32
CA SER A 475 24.17 -9.42 -35.31
C SER A 475 24.90 -10.03 -34.13
N ILE A 476 24.30 -11.04 -33.52
CA ILE A 476 24.93 -11.90 -32.53
C ILE A 476 25.12 -13.31 -33.09
N GLN A 477 26.01 -14.07 -32.45
CA GLN A 477 26.27 -15.46 -32.74
C GLN A 477 25.66 -16.30 -31.63
N VAL A 478 24.71 -17.17 -31.97
CA VAL A 478 23.91 -17.93 -31.01
C VAL A 478 24.11 -19.42 -31.23
N PRO A 479 24.48 -20.22 -30.21
CA PRO A 479 24.51 -21.67 -30.36
C PRO A 479 23.09 -22.19 -30.58
N VAL A 480 22.90 -22.96 -31.65
CA VAL A 480 21.62 -23.54 -32.03
C VAL A 480 21.76 -25.00 -32.40
N THR A 481 20.66 -25.73 -32.31
CA THR A 481 20.51 -27.04 -32.93
C THR A 481 19.72 -26.84 -34.22
N ALA A 482 20.41 -26.88 -35.36
CA ALA A 482 19.81 -26.71 -36.67
C ALA A 482 19.25 -28.04 -37.19
N HIS A 483 18.10 -27.97 -37.84
CA HIS A 483 17.39 -29.05 -38.50
C HIS A 483 17.42 -28.77 -40.01
N ASP A 484 18.20 -29.55 -40.74
CA ASP A 484 18.31 -29.43 -42.19
C ASP A 484 17.48 -30.55 -42.84
N PRO A 485 16.37 -30.22 -43.54
CA PRO A 485 15.55 -31.22 -44.21
C PRO A 485 16.38 -31.94 -45.29
N GLN A 486 16.20 -33.25 -45.39
CA GLN A 486 16.84 -34.06 -46.41
C GLN A 486 15.84 -34.45 -47.50
N PRO A 487 16.31 -34.65 -48.75
CA PRO A 487 15.48 -35.12 -49.85
C PRO A 487 14.76 -36.45 -49.58
N SER A 488 15.28 -37.26 -48.66
CA SER A 488 14.65 -38.52 -48.19
C SER A 488 13.42 -38.33 -47.30
N GLY A 489 13.04 -37.10 -46.99
CA GLY A 489 12.01 -36.79 -46.00
C GLY A 489 12.47 -36.96 -44.55
N GLY A 490 13.76 -37.27 -44.33
CA GLY A 490 14.39 -37.19 -43.01
C GLY A 490 14.91 -35.78 -42.69
N GLU A 491 15.37 -35.57 -41.47
CA GLU A 491 16.07 -34.34 -41.05
C GLU A 491 17.44 -34.71 -40.49
N VAL A 492 18.46 -33.89 -40.79
CA VAL A 492 19.75 -33.97 -40.09
C VAL A 492 19.79 -32.89 -39.02
N VAL A 493 20.12 -33.30 -37.80
CA VAL A 493 20.25 -32.43 -36.64
C VAL A 493 21.73 -32.10 -36.44
N ILE A 494 22.10 -30.82 -36.56
CA ILE A 494 23.50 -30.37 -36.52
C ILE A 494 23.62 -29.23 -35.51
N PRO A 495 24.49 -29.34 -34.50
CA PRO A 495 24.89 -28.19 -33.68
C PRO A 495 25.57 -27.13 -34.57
N ARG A 496 25.03 -25.91 -34.57
CA ARG A 496 25.55 -24.77 -35.34
C ARG A 496 25.65 -23.52 -34.47
N THR A 497 26.34 -22.52 -34.99
CA THR A 497 26.28 -21.16 -34.47
C THR A 497 25.55 -20.31 -35.49
N ALA A 498 24.32 -19.89 -35.17
CA ALA A 498 23.51 -19.07 -36.04
C ALA A 498 23.84 -17.58 -35.88
N ARG A 499 23.84 -16.86 -37.00
CA ARG A 499 23.99 -15.41 -37.03
C ARG A 499 22.61 -14.76 -37.00
N VAL A 500 22.20 -14.29 -35.83
CA VAL A 500 20.90 -13.65 -35.64
C VAL A 500 21.08 -12.13 -35.66
N ARG A 501 20.48 -11.46 -36.64
CA ARG A 501 20.34 -9.99 -36.65
C ARG A 501 19.24 -9.59 -35.68
N TYR A 502 19.39 -8.45 -35.00
CA TYR A 502 18.37 -7.99 -34.07
C TYR A 502 18.11 -6.49 -34.14
N GLU A 503 16.91 -6.10 -33.74
CA GLU A 503 16.50 -4.73 -33.44
C GLU A 503 15.92 -4.72 -32.03
N GLN A 504 16.44 -3.85 -31.16
CA GLN A 504 15.97 -3.76 -29.79
C GLN A 504 15.51 -2.33 -29.51
N GLU A 505 14.29 -2.19 -29.00
CA GLU A 505 13.84 -0.97 -28.31
C GLU A 505 13.47 -1.32 -26.85
N SER A 506 12.82 -0.38 -26.15
CA SER A 506 12.60 -0.42 -24.71
C SER A 506 11.98 -1.74 -24.23
N ASN A 507 10.88 -2.19 -24.83
CA ASN A 507 10.17 -3.41 -24.43
C ASN A 507 9.98 -4.42 -25.58
N HIS A 508 10.71 -4.26 -26.68
CA HIS A 508 10.60 -5.16 -27.82
C HIS A 508 11.96 -5.62 -28.33
N LEU A 509 11.98 -6.83 -28.88
CA LEU A 509 13.12 -7.42 -29.55
C LEU A 509 12.65 -8.07 -30.85
N VAL A 510 13.21 -7.64 -31.97
CA VAL A 510 13.00 -8.28 -33.27
C VAL A 510 14.25 -9.09 -33.57
N LEU A 511 14.10 -10.39 -33.82
CA LEU A 511 15.16 -11.28 -34.25
C LEU A 511 14.92 -11.66 -35.72
N ILE A 512 15.99 -11.64 -36.50
CA ILE A 512 15.99 -11.99 -37.92
C ILE A 512 17.07 -13.04 -38.13
N GLY A 513 16.65 -14.28 -38.40
CA GLY A 513 17.56 -15.38 -38.68
C GLY A 513 18.14 -15.30 -40.08
N ASP A 514 19.37 -15.80 -40.26
CA ASP A 514 19.97 -15.97 -41.59
C ASP A 514 19.45 -17.26 -42.23
N PRO A 515 19.03 -17.25 -43.51
CA PRO A 515 18.61 -18.46 -44.23
C PRO A 515 19.66 -19.56 -44.23
N ALA A 516 20.96 -19.23 -44.22
CA ALA A 516 22.04 -20.22 -44.33
C ALA A 516 22.20 -21.10 -43.09
N ASP A 517 21.59 -20.71 -41.97
CA ASP A 517 21.75 -21.36 -40.67
C ASP A 517 20.81 -22.58 -40.47
N GLY A 518 19.88 -22.81 -41.39
CA GLY A 518 18.90 -23.90 -41.33
C GLY A 518 17.71 -23.59 -40.41
N ASN A 519 16.90 -24.59 -40.06
CA ASN A 519 15.78 -24.42 -39.13
C ASN A 519 16.23 -24.63 -37.70
N TYR A 520 15.98 -23.67 -36.80
CA TYR A 520 16.36 -23.83 -35.40
C TYR A 520 15.33 -23.22 -34.45
N THR A 521 15.44 -23.56 -33.16
CA THR A 521 14.63 -22.96 -32.11
C THR A 521 15.45 -21.90 -31.39
N LEU A 522 14.80 -20.76 -31.09
CA LEU A 522 15.34 -19.74 -30.23
C LEU A 522 14.58 -19.74 -28.91
N GLU A 523 15.30 -19.88 -27.82
CA GLU A 523 14.86 -19.67 -26.44
C GLU A 523 15.17 -18.23 -26.07
N ILE A 524 14.13 -17.47 -25.77
CA ILE A 524 14.25 -16.05 -25.40
C ILE A 524 13.92 -15.94 -23.93
N GLU A 525 14.86 -15.38 -23.17
CA GLU A 525 14.66 -15.01 -21.78
C GLU A 525 14.73 -13.47 -21.68
N VAL A 526 13.79 -12.91 -20.93
CA VAL A 526 13.78 -11.49 -20.60
C VAL A 526 13.88 -11.31 -19.10
N THR A 527 14.70 -10.35 -18.68
CA THR A 527 14.74 -9.86 -17.31
C THR A 527 14.29 -8.41 -17.29
N ALA A 528 13.32 -8.09 -16.43
CA ALA A 528 12.89 -6.72 -16.17
C ALA A 528 13.47 -6.21 -14.85
N LYS A 529 13.83 -4.93 -14.81
CA LYS A 529 14.27 -4.21 -13.60
C LYS A 529 13.66 -2.82 -13.57
N GLU A 530 13.48 -2.25 -12.38
CA GLU A 530 13.01 -0.87 -12.26
C GLU A 530 14.04 0.09 -12.88
N GLY A 531 13.57 0.95 -13.76
CA GLY A 531 14.39 1.97 -14.40
C GLY A 531 14.76 3.07 -13.41
N ALA A 532 15.91 3.71 -13.65
CA ALA A 532 16.25 4.91 -12.88
C ALA A 532 15.14 5.95 -13.04
N PRO A 533 14.76 6.68 -11.97
CA PRO A 533 13.84 7.79 -12.10
C PRO A 533 14.41 8.76 -13.13
N LEU A 534 13.58 9.14 -14.12
CA LEU A 534 13.89 10.28 -14.98
C LEU A 534 14.25 11.42 -14.04
N ARG A 535 15.53 11.83 -14.03
CA ARG A 535 15.90 13.13 -13.49
C ARG A 535 15.04 14.09 -14.28
N GLN A 536 13.98 14.61 -13.66
CA GLN A 536 13.32 15.78 -14.18
C GLN A 536 14.46 16.77 -14.38
N ALA A 537 14.84 17.02 -15.63
CA ALA A 537 15.73 18.11 -15.94
C ALA A 537 15.09 19.30 -15.25
N ALA A 538 15.79 19.87 -14.26
CA ALA A 538 15.28 20.96 -13.48
C ALA A 538 14.76 21.99 -14.49
N ALA A 539 13.44 22.17 -14.51
CA ALA A 539 12.79 23.20 -15.30
C ALA A 539 13.21 24.53 -14.65
N GLY A 540 14.38 25.00 -15.06
CA GLY A 540 15.14 25.96 -14.28
C GLY A 540 16.44 26.32 -14.98
N ASP A 541 16.37 26.64 -16.27
CA ASP A 541 17.11 27.81 -16.72
C ASP A 541 16.40 28.51 -17.88
N ARG A 542 16.35 29.82 -17.77
CA ARG A 542 15.54 30.74 -18.56
C ARG A 542 16.17 30.93 -19.94
N SER A 543 15.37 30.76 -21.00
CA SER A 543 15.68 31.40 -22.29
C SER A 543 15.16 32.84 -22.26
N PRO A 544 15.97 33.85 -22.64
CA PRO A 544 15.58 35.25 -22.59
C PRO A 544 14.56 35.57 -23.69
N LEU A 545 13.51 36.29 -23.29
CA LEU A 545 12.53 36.90 -24.18
C LEU A 545 13.23 37.89 -25.12
N LEU A 546 12.99 37.73 -26.41
CA LEU A 546 13.17 38.78 -27.41
C LEU A 546 12.14 39.89 -27.10
N GLU A 547 12.62 41.04 -26.63
CA GLU A 547 11.84 42.28 -26.57
C GLU A 547 11.69 42.85 -28.00
N GLU A 548 10.45 43.06 -28.43
CA GLU A 548 10.12 44.09 -29.43
C GLU A 548 9.74 45.39 -28.72
N PRO A 549 10.09 46.58 -29.28
CA PRO A 549 9.99 47.84 -28.57
C PRO A 549 8.60 48.49 -28.68
N ALA A 550 8.10 48.97 -27.54
CA ALA A 550 6.88 49.77 -27.44
C ALA A 550 7.06 51.21 -27.95
N SER A 551 6.06 51.70 -28.69
CA SER A 551 5.90 53.11 -29.06
C SER A 551 5.35 53.95 -27.90
N ARG A 552 6.04 55.07 -27.63
CA ARG A 552 5.73 56.18 -26.71
C ARG A 552 4.38 56.85 -27.01
N ILE A 553 3.71 57.42 -25.98
CA ILE A 553 3.26 58.83 -25.79
C ILE A 553 2.82 59.01 -24.29
N PRO A 554 3.00 60.20 -23.64
CA PRO A 554 3.24 60.32 -22.18
C PRO A 554 2.12 61.00 -21.34
N ALA A 555 2.20 60.77 -20.00
CA ALA A 555 2.01 61.68 -18.83
C ALA A 555 0.73 62.58 -18.70
N PRO A 556 0.21 62.94 -17.49
CA PRO A 556 1.03 63.34 -16.33
C PRO A 556 0.58 62.95 -14.90
N VAL A 557 1.59 63.01 -14.03
CA VAL A 557 1.67 62.96 -12.55
C VAL A 557 1.32 64.38 -12.01
N PRO A 558 0.78 64.62 -10.78
CA PRO A 558 1.61 64.60 -9.57
C PRO A 558 1.00 64.41 -8.15
N GLY A 559 1.87 63.93 -7.24
CA GLY A 559 1.83 64.15 -5.78
C GLY A 559 2.60 63.07 -4.99
N ARG A 560 3.91 63.19 -4.69
CA ARG A 560 4.54 63.75 -3.45
C ARG A 560 3.86 63.24 -2.16
N ARG A 561 4.50 62.72 -1.09
CA ARG A 561 5.89 62.77 -0.55
C ARG A 561 5.98 61.81 0.71
N PRO A 562 7.01 61.79 1.61
CA PRO A 562 7.89 60.62 1.82
C PRO A 562 8.07 60.13 3.30
N GLY A 563 8.94 59.13 3.50
CA GLY A 563 9.62 58.80 4.78
C GLY A 563 9.67 57.28 5.02
N ARG A 564 10.70 56.62 5.58
CA ARG A 564 11.90 57.03 6.34
C ARG A 564 12.76 55.77 6.62
N SER A 565 14.09 55.96 6.76
CA SER A 565 15.09 55.26 7.63
C SER A 565 15.33 53.74 7.50
N GLN A 566 16.55 53.29 7.14
CA GLN A 566 17.69 52.85 8.00
C GLN A 566 17.39 51.50 8.73
N ASP A 567 18.21 50.43 8.73
CA ASP A 567 19.64 50.35 9.11
C ASP A 567 20.29 48.98 8.75
N SER A 568 21.63 48.99 8.68
CA SER A 568 22.69 47.94 8.84
C SER A 568 22.30 46.46 9.12
N GLY A 569 22.80 45.40 8.44
CA GLY A 569 24.19 44.85 8.36
C GLY A 569 24.43 43.74 9.44
N PRO A 570 25.39 42.77 9.36
CA PRO A 570 26.25 42.28 8.26
C PRO A 570 26.21 40.73 8.02
N GLN A 571 26.84 40.29 6.91
CA GLN A 571 27.27 38.91 6.62
C GLN A 571 28.36 38.40 7.60
N PRO A 572 28.58 37.07 7.63
CA PRO A 572 29.91 36.59 7.24
C PRO A 572 29.89 35.39 6.27
N ASP A 573 30.91 35.40 5.41
CA ASP A 573 31.26 34.35 4.45
C ASP A 573 32.17 33.27 5.06
N SER A 574 31.92 32.03 4.62
CA SER A 574 32.90 31.02 4.18
C SER A 574 33.83 30.33 5.19
N THR A 575 33.82 28.99 5.22
CA THR A 575 34.81 28.11 4.54
C THR A 575 34.86 26.69 5.13
N GLY A 576 35.04 25.69 4.24
CA GLY A 576 35.60 24.35 4.52
C GLY A 576 34.61 23.32 5.07
N SER A 577 34.54 22.06 4.66
CA SER A 577 35.31 21.17 3.77
C SER A 577 34.49 19.87 3.77
N GLY A 578 33.99 19.36 2.65
CA GLY A 578 34.68 18.31 1.91
C GLY A 578 34.61 16.96 2.61
N GLU A 579 33.57 16.17 2.35
CA GLU A 579 33.62 14.69 2.38
C GLU A 579 32.39 14.10 1.66
N ASP A 580 32.52 13.92 0.34
CA ASP A 580 31.60 13.12 -0.47
C ASP A 580 31.79 11.63 -0.12
N ARG A 581 30.81 11.06 0.58
CA ARG A 581 30.64 9.60 0.67
C ARG A 581 29.47 9.16 -0.20
N GLN A 582 29.75 8.88 -1.47
CA GLN A 582 28.87 8.07 -2.30
C GLN A 582 28.79 6.65 -1.71
N ARG A 583 27.69 6.34 -1.00
CA ARG A 583 27.30 4.96 -0.72
C ARG A 583 26.52 4.44 -1.93
N SER A 584 27.12 3.50 -2.65
CA SER A 584 26.44 2.68 -3.66
C SER A 584 25.35 1.84 -2.99
N LEU A 585 24.08 2.14 -3.27
CA LEU A 585 22.98 1.22 -2.99
C LEU A 585 23.04 0.10 -4.03
N GLY A 586 23.47 -1.09 -3.60
CA GLY A 586 23.38 -2.30 -4.41
C GLY A 586 21.92 -2.70 -4.54
N GLY A 587 21.31 -2.44 -5.70
CA GLY A 587 19.98 -2.92 -6.01
C GLY A 587 19.97 -4.45 -6.15
N ALA A 588 19.31 -5.13 -5.23
CA ALA A 588 18.99 -6.55 -5.36
C ALA A 588 17.95 -6.72 -6.48
N GLY A 589 18.37 -7.25 -7.63
CA GLY A 589 17.46 -7.57 -8.73
C GLY A 589 16.78 -8.91 -8.49
N CYS A 590 15.45 -8.93 -8.38
CA CYS A 590 14.66 -10.16 -8.54
C CYS A 590 14.95 -10.75 -9.93
N ARG A 591 15.53 -11.95 -9.98
CA ARG A 591 15.66 -12.74 -11.21
C ARG A 591 14.59 -13.84 -11.20
N ARG A 592 13.60 -13.74 -12.07
CA ARG A 592 12.85 -14.91 -12.54
C ARG A 592 12.71 -14.82 -14.07
N PRO A 593 13.22 -15.79 -14.83
CA PRO A 593 13.14 -15.80 -16.28
C PRO A 593 11.72 -16.14 -16.73
N GLY A 594 11.18 -15.38 -17.68
CA GLY A 594 10.10 -15.86 -18.54
C GLY A 594 10.73 -16.57 -19.73
N VAL A 595 10.46 -17.87 -19.89
CA VAL A 595 11.00 -18.68 -21.00
C VAL A 595 9.92 -18.90 -22.03
N VAL A 596 10.17 -18.49 -23.28
CA VAL A 596 9.32 -18.86 -24.42
C VAL A 596 10.17 -19.62 -25.43
N GLY A 597 9.89 -20.91 -25.59
CA GLY A 597 10.44 -21.73 -26.67
C GLY A 597 9.60 -21.55 -27.93
N ILE A 598 10.14 -20.89 -28.96
CA ILE A 598 9.45 -20.70 -30.23
C ILE A 598 10.22 -21.44 -31.32
N ARG A 599 9.60 -22.49 -31.88
CA ARG A 599 10.16 -23.26 -32.99
C ARG A 599 9.99 -22.46 -34.28
N GLN A 600 11.08 -22.08 -34.93
CA GLN A 600 11.04 -21.57 -36.30
C GLN A 600 10.67 -22.76 -37.20
N GLY A 601 9.43 -22.78 -37.69
CA GLY A 601 9.05 -23.64 -38.80
C GLY A 601 9.20 -22.85 -40.08
N ALA A 602 10.33 -22.98 -40.79
CA ALA A 602 10.27 -22.68 -42.21
C ALA A 602 9.30 -23.69 -42.84
N ARG A 603 8.38 -23.22 -43.67
CA ARG A 603 7.75 -24.09 -44.65
C ARG A 603 8.80 -24.37 -45.71
N ASP A 604 9.62 -25.38 -45.47
CA ASP A 604 10.47 -25.92 -46.53
C ASP A 604 9.54 -26.52 -47.59
N SER A 605 9.41 -25.80 -48.70
CA SER A 605 8.68 -26.27 -49.86
C SER A 605 9.71 -26.92 -50.77
N LEU A 606 9.81 -28.25 -50.72
CA LEU A 606 10.57 -29.00 -51.71
C LEU A 606 9.76 -28.96 -53.02
N ILE A 607 10.10 -28.02 -53.91
CA ILE A 607 9.48 -27.96 -55.23
C ILE A 607 10.20 -28.97 -56.13
N CYS A 608 9.64 -30.17 -56.27
CA CYS A 608 10.04 -31.07 -57.35
C CYS A 608 9.45 -30.54 -58.66
N GLY A 609 10.28 -30.01 -59.54
CA GLY A 609 9.87 -29.66 -60.91
C GLY A 609 9.64 -30.93 -61.74
N TRP A 610 8.38 -31.21 -62.09
CA TRP A 610 8.03 -32.32 -63.00
C TRP A 610 7.72 -31.79 -64.38
N THR A 611 8.61 -32.05 -65.35
CA THR A 611 8.23 -32.08 -66.76
C THR A 611 7.82 -33.51 -67.14
N ASN A 612 6.52 -33.66 -67.41
CA ASN A 612 5.79 -34.84 -67.90
C ASN A 612 5.51 -35.98 -66.92
N CYS A 613 4.34 -35.92 -66.27
CA CYS A 613 3.46 -37.09 -66.16
C CYS A 613 2.01 -36.66 -65.87
N ASN A 614 1.15 -36.80 -66.87
CA ASN A 614 -0.31 -36.87 -66.68
C ASN A 614 -0.62 -38.27 -66.12
N LEU A 615 -1.21 -38.38 -64.93
CA LEU A 615 -2.39 -39.23 -64.64
C LEU A 615 -2.69 -39.28 -63.12
N CYS A 616 -4.00 -39.32 -62.84
CA CYS A 616 -4.69 -39.78 -61.62
C CYS A 616 -4.96 -38.77 -60.50
N ASP A 617 -6.02 -37.99 -60.75
CA ASP A 617 -7.10 -37.73 -59.79
C ASP A 617 -7.71 -39.04 -59.22
N GLN A 618 -8.18 -38.92 -57.97
CA GLN A 618 -9.18 -39.71 -57.23
C GLN A 618 -8.75 -40.83 -56.24
N VAL A 619 -9.51 -40.82 -55.12
CA VAL A 619 -9.81 -41.89 -54.14
C VAL A 619 -8.86 -41.98 -52.92
N THR A 620 -9.25 -41.91 -51.64
CA THR A 620 -10.50 -41.65 -50.88
C THR A 620 -10.11 -41.36 -49.43
N SER A 621 -10.95 -40.59 -48.74
CA SER A 621 -11.04 -40.48 -47.28
C SER A 621 -11.20 -41.83 -46.57
N ALA A 622 -10.48 -42.03 -45.45
CA ALA A 622 -10.76 -43.10 -44.48
C ALA A 622 -10.83 -42.53 -43.04
N PRO A 623 -11.65 -43.12 -42.15
CA PRO A 623 -12.14 -42.47 -40.93
C PRO A 623 -11.32 -42.81 -39.68
N THR A 624 -11.40 -41.91 -38.70
CA THR A 624 -10.83 -41.98 -37.35
C THR A 624 -11.43 -43.14 -36.52
N PRO A 625 -10.63 -43.94 -35.79
CA PRO A 625 -11.16 -44.87 -34.79
C PRO A 625 -11.39 -44.18 -33.45
N ALA A 626 -12.56 -44.43 -32.86
CA ALA A 626 -12.94 -44.02 -31.51
C ALA A 626 -12.20 -44.85 -30.45
N LEU A 627 -11.68 -44.18 -29.42
CA LEU A 627 -11.16 -44.79 -28.20
C LEU A 627 -12.31 -45.10 -27.24
N ALA A 628 -12.35 -46.34 -26.74
CA ALA A 628 -13.23 -46.79 -25.66
C ALA A 628 -12.71 -46.33 -24.28
N PRO A 629 -13.59 -46.17 -23.26
CA PRO A 629 -13.17 -45.81 -21.92
C PRO A 629 -12.59 -47.03 -21.17
N ALA A 630 -11.56 -46.80 -20.36
CA ALA A 630 -11.01 -47.79 -19.44
C ALA A 630 -11.67 -47.65 -18.06
N ASP A 631 -11.92 -48.80 -17.43
CA ASP A 631 -12.38 -49.00 -16.05
C ASP A 631 -11.38 -48.48 -15.00
#